data_AF-A0A2D5W3L8-F1
#
_entry.id   AF-A0A2D5W3L8-F1
#
_cell.length_a   1.000
_cell.length_b   1.000
_cell.length_c   1.000
_cell.angle_alpha   90.00
_cell.angle_beta   90.00
_cell.angle_gamma   90.00
#
_symmetry.space_group_name_H-M   'P 1'
#
loop_
_entity.id
_entity.type
_entity.pdbx_description
1 polymer ?
#
loop_
_entity_poly.entity_id
_entity_poly.type
_entity_poly.pdbx_seq_one_letter_code
_entity_poly.pdbx_strand_id
1 'polypeptide(L)' 'MNPSSSAWILLCWSLLVVLPPSAQAQTRDEKVRQDKASVQANGQWIYNDLDLAMAEARRDNKPLLATFRCIP' A
#
# COMPACT_ATOMS: atom_id res chain seq x y z
N MET A 1 -24.20 23.25 -40.15
CA MET A 1 -23.84 22.42 -38.98
C MET A 1 -25.12 21.87 -38.36
N ASN A 2 -25.25 20.55 -38.21
CA ASN A 2 -26.42 19.92 -37.59
C ASN A 2 -26.27 19.99 -36.06
N PRO A 3 -27.22 20.54 -35.28
CA PRO A 3 -27.09 20.73 -33.83
C PRO A 3 -26.89 19.41 -33.05
N SER A 4 -27.24 18.27 -33.64
CA SER A 4 -26.94 16.95 -33.04
C SER A 4 -25.43 16.64 -33.02
N SER A 5 -24.68 17.08 -34.03
CA SER A 5 -23.23 16.80 -34.14
C SER A 5 -22.41 17.53 -33.07
N SER A 6 -22.81 18.74 -32.68
CA SER A 6 -22.17 19.51 -31.60
C SER A 6 -22.42 18.92 -30.20
N ALA A 7 -23.58 18.31 -29.98
CA ALA A 7 -23.91 17.68 -28.70
C ALA A 7 -23.03 16.45 -28.43
N TRP A 8 -22.77 15.64 -29.47
CA TRP A 8 -21.86 14.48 -29.36
C TRP A 8 -20.41 14.90 -29.11
N ILE A 9 -19.95 15.98 -29.73
CA ILE A 9 -18.59 16.52 -29.51
C ILE A 9 -18.41 16.98 -28.07
N LEU A 10 -19.38 17.72 -27.52
CA LEU A 10 -19.35 18.19 -26.13
C LEU A 10 -19.43 17.03 -25.13
N LEU A 11 -20.25 16.00 -25.41
CA LEU A 11 -20.34 14.79 -24.60
C LEU A 11 -19.00 14.02 -24.60
N CYS A 12 -18.40 13.79 -25.76
CA CYS A 12 -17.10 13.13 -25.87
C CYS A 12 -15.98 13.92 -25.19
N TRP A 13 -16.01 15.25 -25.26
CA TRP A 13 -15.03 16.10 -24.58
C TRP A 13 -15.17 16.04 -23.06
N SER A 14 -16.40 16.04 -22.54
CA SER A 14 -16.66 15.85 -21.10
C SER A 14 -16.19 14.47 -20.60
N LEU A 15 -16.27 13.43 -21.43
CA LEU A 15 -15.85 12.08 -21.08
C LEU A 15 -14.31 11.94 -21.08
N LEU A 16 -13.60 12.69 -21.93
CA LEU A 16 -12.13 12.67 -21.98
C LEU A 16 -11.45 13.37 -20.79
N VAL A 17 -12.12 14.31 -20.13
CA VAL A 17 -11.56 15.03 -18.97
C VAL A 17 -11.59 14.18 -17.69
N VAL A 18 -12.42 13.13 -17.65
CA VAL A 18 -12.57 12.24 -16.47
C VAL A 18 -11.66 11.01 -16.56
N LEU A 19 -10.63 11.01 -17.43
CA LEU A 19 -9.62 9.96 -17.34
C LEU A 19 -8.83 10.14 -16.03
N PRO A 20 -8.87 9.16 -15.11
CA PRO A 20 -8.07 9.23 -13.91
C PRO A 20 -6.59 9.30 -14.32
N PRO A 21 -5.75 10.08 -13.59
CA PRO A 21 -4.32 10.06 -13.83
C PRO A 21 -3.84 8.61 -13.76
N SER A 22 -3.01 8.20 -14.71
CA SER A 22 -2.40 6.87 -14.72
C SER A 22 -1.70 6.66 -13.37
N ALA A 23 -2.16 5.67 -12.60
CA ALA A 23 -1.54 5.34 -11.33
C ALA A 23 -0.08 4.99 -11.57
N GLN A 24 0.83 5.85 -11.09
CA GLN A 24 2.25 5.58 -11.18
C GLN A 24 2.55 4.36 -10.30
N ALA A 25 3.21 3.36 -10.86
CA ALA A 25 3.62 2.19 -10.08
C ALA A 25 4.57 2.64 -8.95
N GLN A 26 4.30 2.16 -7.74
CA GLN A 26 5.13 2.48 -6.58
C GLN A 26 6.56 1.97 -6.78
N THR A 27 7.53 2.76 -6.34
CA THR A 27 8.91 2.28 -6.27
C THR A 27 9.05 1.17 -5.24
N ARG A 28 10.09 0.34 -5.38
CA ARG A 28 10.37 -0.72 -4.38
C ARG A 28 10.56 -0.12 -2.98
N ASP A 29 11.24 1.01 -2.89
CA ASP A 29 11.52 1.65 -1.61
C ASP A 29 10.24 2.20 -0.95
N GLU A 30 9.31 2.75 -1.74
CA GLU A 30 7.97 3.13 -1.26
C GLU A 30 7.22 1.92 -0.71
N LYS A 31 7.20 0.80 -1.45
CA LYS A 31 6.54 -0.43 -1.02
C LYS A 31 7.11 -0.94 0.31
N VAL A 32 8.44 -0.96 0.46
CA VAL A 32 9.12 -1.39 1.69
C VAL A 32 8.76 -0.49 2.87
N ARG A 33 8.80 0.84 2.70
CA ARG A 33 8.48 1.76 3.79
C ARG A 33 7.00 1.70 4.19
N GLN A 34 6.11 1.59 3.21
CA GLN A 34 4.68 1.44 3.46
C GLN A 34 4.38 0.12 4.18
N ASP A 35 5.04 -0.98 3.78
CA ASP A 35 4.89 -2.26 4.46
C ASP A 35 5.34 -2.20 5.92
N LYS A 36 6.52 -1.61 6.17
CA LYS A 36 7.03 -1.37 7.53
C LYS A 36 5.99 -0.58 8.35
N ALA A 37 5.48 0.52 7.83
CA ALA A 37 4.49 1.33 8.52
C ALA A 37 3.22 0.54 8.85
N SER A 38 2.74 -0.29 7.92
CA SER A 38 1.57 -1.14 8.12
C SER A 38 1.79 -2.20 9.20
N VAL A 39 2.95 -2.86 9.22
CA VAL A 39 3.28 -3.89 10.23
C VAL A 39 3.36 -3.26 11.62
N GLN A 40 4.03 -2.11 11.73
CA GLN A 40 4.15 -1.39 13.00
C GLN A 40 2.80 -0.89 13.51
N ALA A 41 1.92 -0.40 12.62
CA ALA A 41 0.60 0.12 12.98
C ALA A 41 -0.37 -0.97 13.47
N ASN A 42 -0.27 -2.19 12.94
CA ASN A 42 -1.11 -3.31 13.38
C ASN A 42 -0.80 -3.72 14.84
N GLY A 43 0.45 -3.53 15.30
CA GLY A 43 0.84 -3.83 16.68
C GLY A 43 0.89 -5.32 17.03
N GLN A 44 0.60 -6.20 16.08
CA GLN A 44 0.66 -7.65 16.24
C GLN A 44 2.09 -8.21 16.21
N TRP A 45 3.06 -7.44 15.73
CA TRP A 45 4.45 -7.88 15.55
C TRP A 45 5.44 -6.93 16.20
N ILE A 46 6.46 -7.51 16.84
CA ILE A 46 7.65 -6.77 17.27
C ILE A 46 8.55 -6.62 16.05
N TYR A 47 8.69 -5.39 15.55
CA TYR A 47 9.40 -5.12 14.30
C TYR A 47 10.88 -4.80 14.55
N ASN A 48 11.77 -5.66 14.06
CA ASN A 48 13.23 -5.47 14.09
C ASN A 48 13.79 -5.17 15.50
N ASP A 49 13.22 -5.82 16.53
CA ASP A 49 13.71 -5.76 17.90
C ASP A 49 13.71 -7.18 18.49
N LEU A 50 14.83 -7.88 18.29
CA LEU A 50 14.95 -9.27 18.70
C LEU A 50 15.04 -9.42 20.21
N ASP A 51 15.65 -8.46 20.90
CA ASP A 51 15.82 -8.50 22.35
C ASP A 51 14.47 -8.39 23.06
N LEU A 52 13.61 -7.45 22.63
CA LEU A 52 12.24 -7.34 23.12
C LEU A 52 11.44 -8.61 22.81
N ALA A 53 11.55 -9.15 21.59
CA ALA A 53 10.84 -10.37 21.21
C ALA A 53 11.25 -11.58 22.05
N MET A 54 12.54 -11.71 22.36
CA MET A 54 13.05 -12.75 23.23
C MET A 54 12.60 -12.55 24.69
N ALA A 55 12.54 -11.31 25.18
CA ALA A 55 12.03 -11.01 26.52
C ALA A 55 10.54 -11.38 26.64
N GLU A 56 9.73 -11.03 25.64
CA GLU A 56 8.31 -11.32 25.61
C GLU A 56 8.00 -12.82 25.50
N ALA A 57 8.72 -13.54 24.63
CA ALA A 57 8.60 -14.98 24.50
C ALA A 57 8.91 -15.71 25.82
N ARG A 58 9.93 -15.26 26.56
CA ARG A 58 10.24 -15.76 27.91
C ARG A 58 9.15 -15.42 28.92
N ARG A 59 8.68 -14.17 28.93
CA ARG A 59 7.62 -13.68 29.83
C ARG A 59 6.35 -14.52 29.69
N ASP A 60 5.97 -14.87 28.47
CA ASP A 60 4.77 -15.64 28.15
C ASP A 60 4.98 -17.16 28.14
N ASN A 61 6.20 -17.64 28.37
CA ASN A 61 6.58 -19.05 28.29
C ASN A 61 6.20 -19.69 26.94
N LYS A 62 6.46 -18.99 25.83
CA LYS A 62 6.14 -19.44 24.46
C LYS A 62 7.37 -19.43 23.57
N PRO A 63 7.44 -20.30 22.54
CA PRO A 63 8.50 -20.23 21.54
C PRO A 63 8.39 -18.95 20.71
N LEU A 64 9.54 -18.44 20.24
CA LEU A 64 9.62 -17.28 19.37
C LEU A 64 9.49 -17.68 17.89
N LEU A 65 8.57 -17.04 17.17
CA LEU A 65 8.48 -17.11 15.71
C LEU A 65 9.15 -15.88 15.09
N ALA A 66 10.23 -16.09 14.34
CA ALA A 66 10.89 -15.04 13.56
C ALA A 66 10.62 -15.25 12.05
N THR A 67 10.26 -14.19 11.34
CA THR A 67 10.01 -14.25 9.89
C THR A 67 10.72 -13.10 9.18
N PHE A 68 11.14 -13.34 7.94
CA PHE A 68 11.64 -12.30 7.04
C PHE A 68 10.60 -12.04 5.97
N ARG A 69 10.17 -10.79 5.87
CA ARG A 69 9.19 -10.38 4.86
C ARG A 69 9.89 -9.71 3.70
N CYS A 70 9.86 -10.37 2.55
CA CYS A 70 10.35 -9.81 1.29
C CYS A 70 9.23 -9.02 0.61
N ILE A 71 9.59 -7.86 0.04
CA ILE A 71 8.67 -7.02 -0.73
C ILE A 71 9.13 -7.05 -2.20
N PRO A 72 8.30 -7.59 -3.13
CA PRO A 72 8.62 -7.61 -4.55
C PRO A 72 8.58 -6.19 -5.14
#